data_AF-A0A6I2T3B9-F1
#
_entry.id   AF-A0A6I2T3B9-F1
#
_cell.length_a   1.000
_cell.length_b   1.000
_cell.length_c   1.000
_cell.angle_alpha   90.00
_cell.angle_beta   90.00
_cell.angle_gamma   90.00
#
_symmetry.space_group_name_H-M   'P 1'
#
loop_
_entity.id
_entity.type
_entity.pdbx_description
1 polymer ?
#
loop_
_entity_poly.entity_id
_entity_poly.type
_entity_poly.pdbx_seq_one_letter_code
_entity_poly.pdbx_strand_id
1 'polypeptide(L)'
;MCLLCAAVRARFSPVGGAKHRLENGCSFNKRMVMAKKRVVVLYGGRADEHSISCISTAGVLGAMDTERFEPIPVGITKDGKWIINGEDPRGWNLDGGELPTVKITPESRPVMLDPSRGQDGFFIGESSHINSADSGFGTSFVSISDPEMHHALTSLGHVDAVLPVLHGPYGEDGTVQGLLEMMGVPYVGCGVFASAACMDKHYTKVVLGAAGIPTAPGVTVDARNFTAADVLAKIEDAGLTYPLFIKPSRAGSSFGVTKVEKTDDRETQQDRLAAAIATAGEHDWKVLVEQGIDGREIECAVLCPKAGDEPEASWPGEIVLDHQNDDQFYDFDSKYMDASASHVEVPANLPVSVLEDVRDVARRAFKAVDGAGLSRVDTFVTPDGTVMVNEINTMPGFTPISMYPKAWDATGVSYTELITRLIEGVLR
;
A
#
# COMPACT_ATOMS: atom_id res chain seq x y z
N MET A 1 6.76 67.76 25.37
CA MET A 1 7.24 68.72 26.39
C MET A 1 8.12 67.92 27.34
N CYS A 2 9.45 67.93 27.41
CA CYS A 2 10.59 68.68 26.84
C CYS A 2 11.75 67.64 26.70
N LEU A 3 12.46 67.54 25.58
CA LEU A 3 13.68 68.27 25.18
C LEU A 3 14.88 68.21 26.17
N LEU A 4 15.93 67.50 25.71
CA LEU A 4 17.38 67.83 25.66
C LEU A 4 18.05 68.61 26.82
N CYS A 5 19.20 68.10 27.29
CA CYS A 5 20.50 68.82 27.34
C CYS A 5 21.65 67.88 27.82
N ALA A 6 22.66 67.63 26.97
CA ALA A 6 24.04 68.17 27.03
C ALA A 6 24.93 67.56 28.14
N ALA A 7 25.83 66.62 27.86
CA ALA A 7 27.18 66.77 27.28
C ALA A 7 28.20 67.47 28.20
N VAL A 8 29.15 66.71 28.77
CA VAL A 8 30.53 67.16 29.02
C VAL A 8 31.50 66.00 28.73
N ARG A 9 32.37 66.22 27.73
CA ARG A 9 33.59 65.44 27.48
C ARG A 9 34.72 66.02 28.32
N ALA A 10 35.52 65.17 28.95
CA ALA A 10 36.93 65.47 29.22
C ALA A 10 37.76 64.18 29.03
N ARG A 11 38.75 64.26 28.14
CA ARG A 11 39.70 63.22 27.79
C ARG A 11 40.85 63.23 28.79
N PHE A 12 41.27 62.06 29.27
CA PHE A 12 42.66 61.76 29.60
C PHE A 12 42.93 60.27 29.31
N SER A 13 44.02 59.98 28.61
CA SER A 13 44.59 58.64 28.35
C SER A 13 46.03 58.63 28.91
N PRO A 14 46.77 57.51 28.87
CA PRO A 14 46.47 56.17 29.38
C PRO A 14 47.62 55.69 30.31
N VAL A 15 47.38 54.71 31.20
CA VAL A 15 48.50 53.97 31.83
C VAL A 15 48.18 52.47 31.90
N GLY A 16 48.95 51.72 31.12
CA GLY A 16 49.51 50.39 31.39
C GLY A 16 48.66 49.36 32.15
N GLY A 17 48.20 48.35 31.42
CA GLY A 17 47.69 47.11 31.99
C GLY A 17 47.67 46.00 30.96
N ALA A 18 48.84 45.43 30.66
CA ALA A 18 48.94 44.21 29.87
C ALA A 18 48.35 43.03 30.66
N LYS A 19 47.29 42.40 30.16
CA LYS A 19 46.94 41.01 30.50
C LYS A 19 46.42 40.27 29.27
N HIS A 20 47.24 39.30 28.88
CA HIS A 20 46.99 38.11 28.08
C HIS A 20 45.71 38.04 27.23
N ARG A 21 45.94 38.16 25.93
CA ARG A 21 45.14 37.58 24.86
C ARG A 21 45.29 36.06 24.93
N LEU A 22 44.22 35.34 25.26
CA LEU A 22 44.05 33.92 24.93
C LEU A 22 43.13 33.87 23.71
N GLU A 23 43.74 33.78 22.54
CA GLU A 23 43.07 33.33 21.32
C GLU A 23 42.77 31.84 21.49
N ASN A 24 41.56 31.51 21.94
CA ASN A 24 41.01 30.17 21.73
C ASN A 24 40.02 30.25 20.56
N GLY A 25 40.59 30.21 19.36
CA GLY A 25 39.87 29.77 18.17
C GLY A 25 39.50 28.30 18.37
N CYS A 26 38.25 28.04 18.73
CA CYS A 26 37.63 26.75 18.54
C CYS A 26 36.32 26.98 17.79
N SER A 27 36.44 27.06 16.47
CA SER A 27 35.31 26.88 15.55
C SER A 27 34.84 25.43 15.69
N PHE A 28 34.08 25.14 16.74
CA PHE A 28 33.24 23.96 16.78
C PHE A 28 32.14 24.15 15.75
N ASN A 29 32.41 23.69 14.53
CA ASN A 29 31.38 23.46 13.54
C ASN A 29 30.58 22.24 14.02
N LYS A 30 29.72 22.42 15.04
CA LYS A 30 28.63 21.50 15.33
C LYS A 30 27.71 21.57 14.12
N ARG A 31 27.97 20.74 13.11
CA ARG A 31 26.87 20.25 12.26
C ARG A 31 25.89 19.65 13.26
N MET A 32 24.81 20.37 13.50
CA MET A 32 23.70 19.88 14.28
C MET A 32 23.17 18.70 13.48
N VAL A 33 23.56 17.48 13.87
CA VAL A 33 23.04 16.26 13.25
C VAL A 33 21.57 16.27 13.59
N MET A 34 20.72 16.54 12.59
CA MET A 34 19.28 16.46 12.74
C MET A 34 18.96 15.02 13.18
N ALA A 35 18.12 14.87 14.20
CA ALA A 35 17.68 13.54 14.61
C ALA A 35 16.95 12.87 13.44
N LYS A 36 17.29 11.62 13.15
CA LYS A 36 16.63 10.83 12.12
C LYS A 36 15.17 10.61 12.49
N LYS A 37 14.30 10.63 11.49
CA LYS A 37 12.87 10.35 11.64
C LYS A 37 12.65 8.85 11.73
N ARG A 38 11.97 8.39 12.78
CA ARG A 38 11.82 6.96 13.10
C ARG A 38 10.57 6.44 12.42
N VAL A 39 10.76 5.53 11.48
CA VAL A 39 9.69 5.04 10.60
C VAL A 39 9.48 3.55 10.83
N VAL A 40 8.32 3.17 11.32
CA VAL A 40 7.94 1.76 11.38
C VAL A 40 7.61 1.28 9.98
N VAL A 41 8.33 0.27 9.49
CA VAL A 41 8.03 -0.39 8.21
C VAL A 41 7.28 -1.68 8.54
N LEU A 42 5.98 -1.72 8.21
CA LEU A 42 5.08 -2.80 8.59
C LEU A 42 4.84 -3.75 7.42
N TYR A 43 5.06 -5.05 7.59
CA TYR A 43 5.08 -6.01 6.48
C TYR A 43 4.65 -7.43 6.86
N GLY A 44 4.51 -8.32 5.87
CA GLY A 44 3.98 -9.68 5.99
C GLY A 44 2.46 -9.68 5.95
N GLY A 45 1.83 -10.15 7.03
CA GLY A 45 0.37 -10.11 7.22
C GLY A 45 -0.34 -11.45 7.01
N ARG A 46 -1.63 -11.48 7.29
CA ARG A 46 -2.51 -12.65 7.11
C ARG A 46 -3.18 -12.61 5.73
N ALA A 47 -2.35 -12.59 4.69
CA ALA A 47 -2.77 -12.49 3.30
C ALA A 47 -2.02 -13.49 2.43
N ASP A 48 -2.62 -13.87 1.30
CA ASP A 48 -1.95 -14.73 0.31
C ASP A 48 -0.71 -14.05 -0.28
N GLU A 49 -0.73 -12.71 -0.35
CA GLU A 49 0.35 -11.86 -0.83
C GLU A 49 1.43 -11.57 0.23
N HIS A 50 1.44 -12.31 1.35
CA HIS A 50 2.42 -12.16 2.44
C HIS A 50 3.88 -12.15 1.95
N SER A 51 4.23 -13.06 1.03
CA SER A 51 5.60 -13.15 0.52
C SER A 51 5.98 -11.96 -0.35
N ILE A 52 5.02 -11.43 -1.10
CA ILE A 52 5.22 -10.20 -1.88
C ILE A 52 5.47 -9.01 -0.96
N SER A 53 4.74 -8.92 0.15
CA SER A 53 4.95 -7.88 1.17
C SER A 53 6.36 -7.95 1.78
N CYS A 54 6.85 -9.16 2.07
CA CYS A 54 8.23 -9.40 2.52
C CYS A 54 9.27 -8.89 1.51
N ILE A 55 9.09 -9.18 0.22
CA ILE A 55 10.03 -8.79 -0.84
C ILE A 55 9.97 -7.28 -1.12
N SER A 56 8.76 -6.71 -1.14
CA SER A 56 8.56 -5.25 -1.23
C SER A 56 9.30 -4.55 -0.09
N THR A 57 9.25 -5.11 1.12
CA THR A 57 9.95 -4.58 2.29
C THR A 57 11.47 -4.68 2.17
N ALA A 58 11.99 -5.76 1.59
CA ALA A 58 13.42 -5.88 1.27
C ALA A 58 13.89 -4.72 0.38
N GLY A 59 13.11 -4.42 -0.67
CA GLY A 59 13.32 -3.27 -1.55
C GLY A 59 13.30 -1.94 -0.79
N VAL A 60 12.24 -1.69 -0.03
CA VAL A 60 12.06 -0.45 0.75
C VAL A 60 13.22 -0.23 1.70
N LEU A 61 13.59 -1.24 2.49
CA LEU A 61 14.67 -1.14 3.48
C LEU A 61 16.06 -1.00 2.84
N GLY A 62 16.24 -1.50 1.61
CA GLY A 62 17.47 -1.35 0.85
C GLY A 62 17.61 0.03 0.19
N ALA A 63 16.50 0.68 -0.16
CA ALA A 63 16.47 1.96 -0.86
C ALA A 63 16.19 3.17 0.04
N MET A 64 15.72 2.97 1.28
CA MET A 64 15.41 4.05 2.22
C MET A 64 16.64 4.91 2.55
N ASP A 65 16.49 6.24 2.53
CA ASP A 65 17.55 7.17 2.90
C ASP A 65 17.83 7.13 4.41
N THR A 66 18.84 6.36 4.79
CA THR A 66 19.23 6.20 6.20
C THR A 66 19.97 7.39 6.80
N GLU A 67 20.34 8.41 6.03
CA GLU A 67 20.81 9.69 6.62
C GLU A 67 19.64 10.45 7.24
N ARG A 68 18.42 10.24 6.71
CA ARG A 68 17.19 10.96 7.08
C ARG A 68 16.27 10.14 7.98
N PHE A 69 16.17 8.84 7.71
CA PHE A 69 15.21 7.94 8.35
C PHE A 69 15.90 6.81 9.12
N GLU A 70 15.32 6.45 10.27
CA GLU A 70 15.66 5.25 11.04
C GLU A 70 14.53 4.22 10.83
N PRO A 71 14.72 3.18 10.01
CA PRO A 71 13.70 2.16 9.82
C PRO A 71 13.59 1.24 11.05
N ILE A 72 12.35 0.97 11.47
CA ILE A 72 11.99 0.00 12.50
C ILE A 72 11.15 -1.09 11.81
N PRO A 73 11.76 -2.22 11.39
CA PRO A 73 11.02 -3.28 10.71
C PRO A 73 10.11 -4.01 11.70
N VAL A 74 8.81 -4.02 11.43
CA VAL A 74 7.81 -4.79 12.20
C VAL A 74 7.14 -5.77 11.27
N GLY A 75 7.41 -7.06 11.47
CA GLY A 75 6.84 -8.14 10.65
C GLY A 75 5.57 -8.69 11.29
N ILE A 76 4.58 -9.02 10.46
CA ILE A 76 3.36 -9.73 10.86
C ILE A 76 3.42 -11.13 10.25
N THR A 77 3.35 -12.17 11.07
CA THR A 77 3.32 -13.57 10.62
C THR A 77 2.02 -13.92 9.91
N LYS A 78 1.96 -15.08 9.22
CA LYS A 78 0.72 -15.58 8.58
C LYS A 78 -0.41 -15.91 9.57
N ASP A 79 -0.09 -16.13 10.85
CA ASP A 79 -1.06 -16.25 11.94
C ASP A 79 -1.39 -14.91 12.63
N GLY A 80 -0.79 -13.79 12.18
CA GLY A 80 -1.11 -12.45 12.63
C GLY A 80 -0.35 -11.95 13.85
N LYS A 81 0.77 -12.59 14.22
CA LYS A 81 1.63 -12.14 15.32
C LYS A 81 2.56 -11.05 14.81
N TRP A 82 2.59 -9.92 15.53
CA TRP A 82 3.46 -8.80 15.22
C TRP A 82 4.76 -8.95 15.99
N ILE A 83 5.89 -8.90 15.28
CA ILE A 83 7.21 -9.11 15.85
C ILE A 83 8.23 -8.08 15.34
N ILE A 84 9.25 -7.84 16.15
CA ILE A 84 10.51 -7.19 15.77
C ILE A 84 11.68 -8.14 16.04
N ASN A 85 12.86 -7.84 15.52
CA ASN A 85 14.09 -8.64 15.69
C ASN A 85 13.96 -10.09 15.16
N GLY A 86 13.11 -10.30 14.16
CA GLY A 86 13.11 -11.51 13.36
C GLY A 86 14.27 -11.52 12.36
N GLU A 87 14.12 -12.34 11.32
CA GLU A 87 15.02 -12.32 10.15
C GLU A 87 15.03 -10.94 9.48
N ASP A 88 16.21 -10.45 9.05
CA ASP A 88 16.33 -9.16 8.36
C ASP A 88 15.74 -9.26 6.94
N PRO A 89 14.67 -8.51 6.62
CA PRO A 89 14.03 -8.60 5.31
C PRO A 89 14.95 -8.26 4.14
N ARG A 90 16.03 -7.49 4.36
CA ARG A 90 16.99 -7.15 3.30
C ARG A 90 17.67 -8.36 2.67
N GLY A 91 17.63 -9.52 3.33
CA GLY A 91 18.14 -10.79 2.78
C GLY A 91 17.19 -11.51 1.83
N TRP A 92 15.92 -11.09 1.74
CA TRP A 92 14.91 -11.79 0.93
C TRP A 92 14.91 -11.37 -0.54
N ASN A 93 14.70 -12.36 -1.40
CA ASN A 93 14.54 -12.21 -2.85
C ASN A 93 13.57 -13.27 -3.39
N LEU A 94 13.28 -13.21 -4.70
CA LEU A 94 12.43 -14.17 -5.40
C LEU A 94 13.20 -15.40 -5.92
N ASP A 95 14.53 -15.37 -5.92
CA ASP A 95 15.38 -16.33 -6.65
C ASP A 95 15.65 -17.64 -5.87
N GLY A 96 15.25 -17.72 -4.60
CA GLY A 96 15.58 -18.81 -3.68
C GLY A 96 14.70 -20.06 -3.72
N GLY A 97 13.65 -20.08 -4.56
CA GLY A 97 12.72 -21.21 -4.69
C GLY A 97 11.71 -21.39 -3.53
N GLU A 98 12.03 -21.00 -2.30
CA GLU A 98 11.07 -20.85 -1.20
C GLU A 98 10.69 -19.37 -1.05
N LEU A 99 9.39 -19.08 -1.16
CA LEU A 99 8.87 -17.72 -0.97
C LEU A 99 9.06 -17.27 0.50
N PRO A 100 9.59 -16.06 0.74
CA PRO A 100 9.90 -15.60 2.09
C PRO A 100 8.63 -15.48 2.93
N THR A 101 8.77 -15.77 4.22
CA THR A 101 7.69 -15.61 5.21
C THR A 101 8.27 -15.08 6.52
N VAL A 102 7.51 -14.23 7.21
CA VAL A 102 7.86 -13.76 8.55
C VAL A 102 7.77 -14.95 9.51
N LYS A 103 8.93 -15.43 9.96
CA LYS A 103 9.09 -16.52 10.93
C LYS A 103 9.53 -15.94 12.28
N ILE A 104 8.99 -16.50 13.36
CA ILE A 104 9.44 -16.18 14.73
C ILE A 104 10.78 -16.86 14.98
N THR A 105 11.78 -16.06 15.34
CA THR A 105 13.12 -16.49 15.74
C THR A 105 13.27 -16.42 17.27
N PRO A 106 14.31 -17.04 17.87
CA PRO A 106 14.60 -16.88 19.30
C PRO A 106 14.81 -15.42 19.74
N GLU A 107 15.30 -14.57 18.85
CA GLU A 107 15.55 -13.14 19.08
C GLU A 107 14.31 -12.28 18.89
N SER A 108 13.26 -12.83 18.26
CA SER A 108 12.03 -12.11 17.98
C SER A 108 11.40 -11.62 19.28
N ARG A 109 10.82 -10.43 19.24
CA ARG A 109 10.07 -9.85 20.37
C ARG A 109 8.67 -9.45 19.90
N PRO A 110 7.61 -9.72 20.68
CA PRO A 110 6.27 -9.35 20.27
C PRO A 110 6.10 -7.84 20.33
N VAL A 111 5.43 -7.28 19.34
CA VAL A 111 5.06 -5.86 19.31
C VAL A 111 3.66 -5.69 19.89
N MET A 112 3.52 -4.68 20.74
CA MET A 112 2.25 -4.25 21.32
C MET A 112 2.00 -2.78 20.98
N LEU A 113 0.73 -2.47 20.71
CA LEU A 113 0.28 -1.13 20.40
C LEU A 113 -0.68 -0.67 21.51
N ASP A 114 -0.40 0.50 22.09
CA ASP A 114 -1.29 1.21 23.00
C ASP A 114 -1.83 2.46 22.28
N PRO A 115 -3.05 2.40 21.72
CA PRO A 115 -3.63 3.54 21.02
C PRO A 115 -3.77 4.80 21.87
N SER A 116 -3.83 4.68 23.20
CA SER A 116 -3.96 5.85 24.08
C SER A 116 -2.69 6.72 24.13
N ARG A 117 -1.57 6.20 23.64
CA ARG A 117 -0.25 6.89 23.62
C ARG A 117 0.17 7.38 22.24
N GLY A 118 -0.63 7.11 21.23
CA GLY A 118 -0.38 7.47 19.84
C GLY A 118 1.03 7.14 19.33
N GLN A 119 1.80 8.14 18.92
CA GLN A 119 3.15 7.98 18.37
C GLN A 119 4.17 7.37 19.37
N ASP A 120 3.88 7.39 20.67
CA ASP A 120 4.69 6.73 21.71
C ASP A 120 4.07 5.40 22.17
N GLY A 121 3.06 4.91 21.43
CA GLY A 121 2.27 3.71 21.74
C GLY A 121 2.88 2.39 21.29
N PHE A 122 4.10 2.39 20.77
CA PHE A 122 4.78 1.18 20.30
C PHE A 122 5.65 0.57 21.41
N PHE A 123 5.35 -0.67 21.78
CA PHE A 123 6.05 -1.41 22.83
C PHE A 123 6.49 -2.79 22.35
N ILE A 124 7.49 -3.34 23.03
CA ILE A 124 7.97 -4.70 22.81
C ILE A 124 8.03 -5.48 24.12
N GLY A 125 7.49 -6.70 24.09
CA GLY A 125 7.56 -7.66 25.18
C GLY A 125 8.88 -8.43 25.19
N GLU A 126 8.97 -9.47 26.00
CA GLU A 126 10.08 -10.41 25.98
C GLU A 126 9.84 -11.52 24.95
N SER A 127 10.91 -12.13 24.44
CA SER A 127 10.81 -13.22 23.45
C SER A 127 10.01 -14.41 23.96
N SER A 128 10.03 -14.66 25.28
CA SER A 128 9.24 -15.69 25.97
C SER A 128 7.72 -15.50 25.84
N HIS A 129 7.25 -14.29 25.50
CA HIS A 129 5.81 -13.98 25.43
C HIS A 129 5.15 -14.32 24.08
N ILE A 130 5.92 -14.58 23.02
CA ILE A 130 5.38 -14.73 21.65
C ILE A 130 4.43 -15.93 21.49
N ASN A 131 4.47 -16.90 22.42
CA ASN A 131 3.67 -18.14 22.35
C ASN A 131 3.04 -18.55 23.69
N SER A 132 2.88 -17.65 24.66
CA SER A 132 2.25 -18.01 25.94
C SER A 132 0.74 -18.17 25.77
N ALA A 133 0.22 -19.39 25.98
CA ALA A 133 -1.22 -19.69 25.89
C ALA A 133 -2.05 -18.90 26.93
N ASP A 134 -1.45 -18.58 28.09
CA ASP A 134 -2.06 -17.74 29.12
C ASP A 134 -2.13 -16.26 28.74
N SER A 135 -1.51 -15.88 27.62
CA SER A 135 -1.48 -14.51 27.11
C SER A 135 -2.45 -14.23 25.96
N GLY A 136 -3.18 -15.22 25.41
CA GLY A 136 -4.19 -15.00 24.37
C GLY A 136 -3.66 -14.38 23.06
N PHE A 137 -4.54 -14.22 22.05
CA PHE A 137 -4.29 -13.27 20.95
C PHE A 137 -4.33 -11.86 21.54
N GLY A 138 -3.21 -11.37 22.06
CA GLY A 138 -3.18 -10.12 22.80
C GLY A 138 -3.04 -10.34 24.30
N THR A 139 -1.81 -10.62 24.70
CA THR A 139 -1.15 -10.09 25.89
C THR A 139 -1.95 -9.94 27.18
N SER A 140 -1.96 -11.01 27.98
CA SER A 140 -2.03 -10.86 29.43
C SER A 140 -0.64 -10.45 29.96
N PHE A 141 -0.36 -9.15 30.06
CA PHE A 141 0.87 -8.62 30.70
C PHE A 141 0.65 -8.21 32.16
N VAL A 142 -0.61 -8.15 32.58
CA VAL A 142 -1.00 -8.25 33.97
C VAL A 142 -1.78 -9.54 34.03
N SER A 143 -1.19 -10.56 34.64
CA SER A 143 -1.99 -11.71 35.01
C SER A 143 -3.06 -11.20 35.99
N ILE A 144 -4.33 -11.24 35.58
CA ILE A 144 -5.45 -10.91 36.49
C ILE A 144 -5.42 -11.86 37.70
N SER A 145 -4.85 -13.06 37.54
CA SER A 145 -4.66 -14.04 38.61
C SER A 145 -3.35 -13.88 39.40
N ASP A 146 -2.34 -13.15 38.90
CA ASP A 146 -1.05 -12.95 39.58
C ASP A 146 -0.51 -11.52 39.40
N PRO A 147 -0.80 -10.62 40.36
CA PRO A 147 -0.34 -9.24 40.34
C PRO A 147 1.19 -9.06 40.41
N GLU A 148 1.97 -10.07 40.79
CA GLU A 148 3.44 -9.96 40.90
C GLU A 148 4.16 -10.25 39.58
N MET A 149 3.49 -10.87 38.62
CA MET A 149 3.96 -11.08 37.25
C MET A 149 3.82 -9.79 36.42
N HIS A 150 4.66 -8.79 36.73
CA HIS A 150 4.82 -7.60 35.89
C HIS A 150 5.83 -7.89 34.79
N HIS A 151 5.35 -8.20 33.59
CA HIS A 151 6.22 -8.25 32.42
C HIS A 151 6.57 -6.83 31.95
N ALA A 152 7.87 -6.52 31.93
CA ALA A 152 8.35 -5.18 31.57
C ALA A 152 8.24 -4.95 30.06
N LEU A 153 7.17 -4.27 29.64
CA LEU A 153 7.10 -3.70 28.29
C LEU A 153 8.23 -2.67 28.13
N THR A 154 9.02 -2.82 27.08
CA THR A 154 10.00 -1.81 26.69
C THR A 154 9.38 -0.93 25.61
N SER A 155 9.42 0.39 25.77
CA SER A 155 9.00 1.30 24.69
C SER A 155 9.96 1.19 23.51
N LEU A 156 9.42 1.15 22.29
CA LEU A 156 10.20 1.34 21.06
C LEU A 156 10.60 2.81 20.84
N GLY A 157 10.16 3.71 21.71
CA GLY A 157 10.32 5.16 21.62
C GLY A 157 9.33 5.79 20.64
N HIS A 158 9.52 7.08 20.38
CA HIS A 158 8.68 7.84 19.46
C HIS A 158 8.76 7.30 18.02
N VAL A 159 7.61 7.16 17.36
CA VAL A 159 7.46 6.79 15.95
C VAL A 159 6.90 7.99 15.18
N ASP A 160 7.71 8.55 14.29
CA ASP A 160 7.34 9.72 13.50
C ASP A 160 6.30 9.38 12.41
N ALA A 161 6.41 8.19 11.81
CA ALA A 161 5.45 7.70 10.82
C ALA A 161 5.46 6.17 10.71
N VAL A 162 4.40 5.61 10.12
CA VAL A 162 4.33 4.21 9.69
C VAL A 162 4.31 4.15 8.16
N LEU A 163 5.10 3.24 7.59
CA LEU A 163 5.03 2.85 6.18
C LEU A 163 4.48 1.42 6.13
N PRO A 164 3.16 1.25 5.93
CA PRO A 164 2.58 -0.06 5.66
C PRO A 164 3.05 -0.52 4.28
N VAL A 165 3.64 -1.71 4.22
CA VAL A 165 4.01 -2.43 3.00
C VAL A 165 3.25 -3.75 2.98
N LEU A 166 1.97 -3.72 3.37
CA LEU A 166 1.09 -4.88 3.44
C LEU A 166 0.23 -4.93 2.16
N HIS A 167 0.09 -6.11 1.57
CA HIS A 167 -0.74 -6.31 0.37
C HIS A 167 -1.97 -7.16 0.72
N GLY A 168 -3.12 -6.82 0.12
CA GLY A 168 -4.37 -7.54 0.28
C GLY A 168 -5.08 -7.29 1.62
N PRO A 169 -5.82 -8.29 2.15
CA PRO A 169 -6.59 -8.15 3.38
C PRO A 169 -5.75 -7.64 4.56
N TYR A 170 -6.36 -6.88 5.45
CA TYR A 170 -5.77 -6.13 6.56
C TYR A 170 -4.81 -4.98 6.18
N GLY A 171 -4.18 -5.06 5.01
CA GLY A 171 -3.23 -4.05 4.50
C GLY A 171 -3.87 -2.99 3.62
N GLU A 172 -4.78 -3.39 2.73
CA GLU A 172 -5.41 -2.52 1.71
C GLU A 172 -6.91 -2.34 1.91
N ASP A 173 -7.49 -2.92 2.97
CA ASP A 173 -8.94 -2.93 3.21
C ASP A 173 -9.42 -1.90 4.25
N GLY A 174 -8.53 -1.02 4.71
CA GLY A 174 -8.81 -0.01 5.73
C GLY A 174 -8.60 -0.47 7.17
N THR A 175 -8.29 -1.76 7.41
CA THR A 175 -8.16 -2.28 8.79
C THR A 175 -6.95 -1.71 9.52
N VAL A 176 -5.75 -1.81 8.93
CA VAL A 176 -4.54 -1.25 9.56
C VAL A 176 -4.58 0.27 9.57
N GLN A 177 -5.17 0.89 8.54
CA GLN A 177 -5.37 2.34 8.49
C GLN A 177 -6.22 2.79 9.68
N GLY A 178 -7.34 2.10 9.96
CA GLY A 178 -8.22 2.44 11.07
C GLY A 178 -7.52 2.33 12.43
N LEU A 179 -6.65 1.32 12.60
CA LEU A 179 -5.80 1.22 13.78
C LEU A 179 -4.87 2.44 13.91
N LEU A 180 -4.17 2.82 12.84
CA LEU A 180 -3.23 3.94 12.84
C LEU A 180 -3.94 5.30 13.05
N GLU A 181 -5.13 5.48 12.49
CA GLU A 181 -6.02 6.63 12.76
C GLU A 181 -6.38 6.73 14.24
N MET A 182 -6.76 5.62 14.87
CA MET A 182 -7.10 5.58 16.30
C MET A 182 -5.89 5.89 17.18
N MET A 183 -4.68 5.55 16.73
CA MET A 183 -3.44 5.96 17.39
C MET A 183 -3.05 7.41 17.06
N GLY A 184 -3.64 8.06 16.04
CA GLY A 184 -3.23 9.39 15.58
C GLY A 184 -1.80 9.44 15.04
N VAL A 185 -1.26 8.30 14.60
CA VAL A 185 0.10 8.16 14.05
C VAL A 185 0.05 8.43 12.55
N PRO A 186 0.88 9.32 12.00
CA PRO A 186 0.93 9.52 10.55
C PRO A 186 1.36 8.25 9.82
N TYR A 187 0.75 7.96 8.68
CA TYR A 187 1.10 6.78 7.88
C TYR A 187 1.05 7.06 6.39
N VAL A 188 1.93 6.38 5.66
CA VAL A 188 1.99 6.44 4.20
C VAL A 188 0.82 5.66 3.59
N GLY A 189 0.18 6.26 2.60
CA GLY A 189 -0.81 5.61 1.74
C GLY A 189 -2.23 6.13 1.91
N CYS A 190 -3.16 5.42 1.30
CA CYS A 190 -4.58 5.77 1.30
C CYS A 190 -5.19 5.67 2.70
N GLY A 191 -6.20 6.52 2.97
CA GLY A 191 -6.96 6.48 4.21
C GLY A 191 -7.96 5.32 4.30
N VAL A 192 -8.64 5.19 5.44
CA VAL A 192 -9.59 4.09 5.74
C VAL A 192 -10.63 3.88 4.64
N PHE A 193 -11.30 4.97 4.23
CA PHE A 193 -12.35 4.89 3.21
C PHE A 193 -11.78 4.47 1.84
N ALA A 194 -10.73 5.14 1.37
CA ALA A 194 -10.11 4.87 0.08
C ALA A 194 -9.63 3.41 -0.01
N SER A 195 -8.93 2.92 1.01
CA SER A 195 -8.51 1.52 1.10
C SER A 195 -9.70 0.56 1.05
N ALA A 196 -10.68 0.72 1.96
CA ALA A 196 -11.85 -0.15 2.02
C ALA A 196 -12.69 -0.15 0.72
N ALA A 197 -12.87 1.03 0.11
CA ALA A 197 -13.62 1.19 -1.12
C ALA A 197 -12.90 0.52 -2.29
N CYS A 198 -11.59 0.73 -2.43
CA CYS A 198 -10.79 0.18 -3.53
C CYS A 198 -10.62 -1.35 -3.44
N MET A 199 -10.56 -1.90 -2.23
CA MET A 199 -10.51 -3.35 -2.00
C MET A 199 -11.81 -4.06 -2.43
N ASP A 200 -12.95 -3.37 -2.38
CA ASP A 200 -14.26 -3.90 -2.75
C ASP A 200 -14.64 -3.44 -4.16
N LYS A 201 -14.38 -4.27 -5.17
CA LYS A 201 -14.55 -3.95 -6.60
C LYS A 201 -15.93 -3.36 -6.93
N HIS A 202 -16.99 -3.83 -6.26
CA HIS A 202 -18.33 -3.23 -6.40
C HIS A 202 -18.35 -1.75 -5.97
N TYR A 203 -17.83 -1.44 -4.78
CA TYR A 203 -17.85 -0.07 -4.27
C TYR A 203 -16.86 0.84 -4.99
N THR A 204 -15.71 0.34 -5.44
CA THR A 204 -14.85 1.05 -6.40
C THR A 204 -15.66 1.54 -7.58
N LYS A 205 -16.43 0.65 -8.22
CA LYS A 205 -17.25 0.99 -9.39
C LYS A 205 -18.39 1.95 -9.09
N VAL A 206 -19.02 1.84 -7.92
CA VAL A 206 -20.05 2.81 -7.49
C VAL A 206 -19.45 4.21 -7.36
N VAL A 207 -18.29 4.35 -6.72
CA VAL A 207 -17.60 5.64 -6.54
C VAL A 207 -17.16 6.21 -7.88
N LEU A 208 -16.54 5.39 -8.74
CA LEU A 208 -16.10 5.81 -10.08
C LEU A 208 -17.28 6.21 -10.98
N GLY A 209 -18.38 5.44 -10.94
CA GLY A 209 -19.60 5.75 -11.68
C GLY A 209 -20.22 7.08 -11.25
N ALA A 210 -20.27 7.37 -9.94
CA ALA A 210 -20.72 8.66 -9.44
C ALA A 210 -19.84 9.84 -9.89
N ALA A 211 -18.54 9.58 -10.13
CA ALA A 211 -17.58 10.55 -10.67
C ALA A 211 -17.55 10.62 -12.21
N GLY A 212 -18.43 9.88 -12.90
CA GLY A 212 -18.46 9.82 -14.37
C GLY A 212 -17.19 9.22 -14.98
N ILE A 213 -16.54 8.29 -14.26
CA ILE A 213 -15.36 7.57 -14.73
C ILE A 213 -15.82 6.20 -15.26
N PRO A 214 -15.52 5.87 -16.54
CA PRO A 214 -15.93 4.60 -17.13
C PRO A 214 -15.31 3.39 -16.42
N THR A 215 -16.11 2.34 -16.23
CA THR A 215 -15.66 1.01 -15.78
C THR A 215 -16.39 -0.06 -16.58
N ALA A 216 -15.90 -1.30 -16.59
CA ALA A 216 -16.57 -2.39 -17.31
C ALA A 216 -18.04 -2.55 -16.86
N PRO A 217 -19.02 -2.61 -17.79
CA PRO A 217 -20.42 -2.84 -17.45
C PRO A 217 -20.58 -4.14 -16.67
N GLY A 218 -21.46 -4.12 -15.67
CA GLY A 218 -21.68 -5.31 -14.86
C GLY A 218 -22.81 -5.16 -13.86
N VAL A 219 -23.11 -6.26 -13.19
CA VAL A 219 -24.10 -6.38 -12.12
C VAL A 219 -23.49 -7.06 -10.90
N THR A 220 -24.13 -6.90 -9.75
CA THR A 220 -23.72 -7.54 -8.49
C THR A 220 -24.79 -8.53 -8.00
N VAL A 221 -24.32 -9.67 -7.53
CA VAL A 221 -25.11 -10.81 -7.04
C VAL A 221 -24.68 -11.13 -5.60
N ASP A 222 -25.66 -11.39 -4.73
CA ASP A 222 -25.41 -11.94 -3.39
C ASP A 222 -25.43 -13.47 -3.49
N ALA A 223 -24.26 -14.10 -3.39
CA ALA A 223 -24.10 -15.54 -3.55
C ALA A 223 -24.79 -16.36 -2.45
N ARG A 224 -25.22 -15.73 -1.34
CA ARG A 224 -25.98 -16.41 -0.27
C ARG A 224 -27.46 -16.58 -0.63
N ASN A 225 -27.95 -15.79 -1.57
CA ASN A 225 -29.36 -15.78 -1.95
C ASN A 225 -29.53 -15.36 -3.42
N PHE A 226 -29.47 -16.33 -4.32
CA PHE A 226 -29.73 -16.13 -5.74
C PHE A 226 -30.45 -17.33 -6.36
N THR A 227 -31.14 -17.09 -7.47
CA THR A 227 -31.52 -18.14 -8.42
C THR A 227 -30.83 -17.88 -9.76
N ALA A 228 -30.57 -18.94 -10.52
CA ALA A 228 -29.99 -18.80 -11.85
C ALA A 228 -30.85 -17.94 -12.79
N ALA A 229 -32.18 -17.99 -12.61
CA ALA A 229 -33.13 -17.17 -13.36
C ALA A 229 -32.98 -15.68 -13.04
N ASP A 230 -32.82 -15.31 -11.76
CA ASP A 230 -32.65 -13.92 -11.34
C ASP A 230 -31.31 -13.34 -11.83
N VAL A 231 -30.25 -14.15 -11.78
CA VAL A 231 -28.92 -13.75 -12.30
C VAL A 231 -29.00 -13.49 -13.80
N LEU A 232 -29.61 -14.39 -14.57
CA LEU A 232 -29.78 -14.22 -16.01
C LEU A 232 -30.65 -13.00 -16.35
N ALA A 233 -31.76 -12.78 -15.63
CA ALA A 233 -32.60 -11.61 -15.84
C ALA A 233 -31.83 -10.31 -15.58
N LYS A 234 -31.02 -10.23 -14.51
CA LYS A 234 -30.16 -9.06 -14.24
C LYS A 234 -29.16 -8.79 -15.37
N ILE A 235 -28.57 -9.85 -15.94
CA ILE A 235 -27.62 -9.75 -17.06
C ILE A 235 -28.34 -9.21 -18.31
N GLU A 236 -29.53 -9.72 -18.61
CA GLU A 236 -30.37 -9.31 -19.74
C GLU A 236 -30.84 -7.85 -19.59
N ASP A 237 -31.33 -7.46 -18.41
CA ASP A 237 -31.80 -6.10 -18.11
C ASP A 237 -30.67 -5.06 -18.17
N ALA A 238 -29.46 -5.45 -17.77
CA ALA A 238 -28.27 -4.60 -17.87
C ALA A 238 -27.67 -4.57 -19.29
N GLY A 239 -28.17 -5.39 -20.23
CA GLY A 239 -27.68 -5.45 -21.61
C GLY A 239 -26.23 -5.93 -21.72
N LEU A 240 -25.76 -6.78 -20.80
CA LEU A 240 -24.37 -7.24 -20.81
C LEU A 240 -24.08 -8.16 -21.99
N THR A 241 -22.89 -8.00 -22.58
CA THR A 241 -22.41 -8.84 -23.68
C THR A 241 -21.42 -9.89 -23.17
N TYR A 242 -21.48 -11.09 -23.76
CA TYR A 242 -20.57 -12.19 -23.46
C TYR A 242 -19.23 -12.06 -24.22
N PRO A 243 -18.12 -12.61 -23.73
CA PRO A 243 -18.01 -13.41 -22.50
C PRO A 243 -18.21 -12.58 -21.23
N LEU A 244 -18.71 -13.23 -20.18
CA LEU A 244 -18.87 -12.63 -18.85
C LEU A 244 -17.77 -13.12 -17.91
N PHE A 245 -17.29 -12.22 -17.06
CA PHE A 245 -16.35 -12.50 -15.98
C PHE A 245 -17.07 -12.44 -14.65
N ILE A 246 -17.11 -13.59 -13.96
CA ILE A 246 -17.73 -13.73 -12.65
C ILE A 246 -16.60 -13.76 -11.62
N LYS A 247 -16.61 -12.86 -10.64
CA LYS A 247 -15.52 -12.73 -9.66
C LYS A 247 -16.00 -12.29 -8.27
N PRO A 248 -15.35 -12.74 -7.18
CA PRO A 248 -15.59 -12.18 -5.85
C PRO A 248 -15.26 -10.67 -5.81
N SER A 249 -15.98 -9.91 -4.99
CA SER A 249 -15.79 -8.46 -4.90
C SER A 249 -14.49 -8.08 -4.20
N ARG A 250 -14.13 -8.80 -3.13
CA ARG A 250 -12.99 -8.51 -2.25
C ARG A 250 -11.90 -9.58 -2.31
N ALA A 251 -11.44 -9.90 -3.51
CA ALA A 251 -10.26 -10.76 -3.69
C ALA A 251 -9.29 -10.15 -4.70
N GLY A 252 -8.01 -10.52 -4.56
CA GLY A 252 -6.94 -10.25 -5.50
C GLY A 252 -6.53 -11.52 -6.26
N SER A 253 -5.53 -11.39 -7.14
CA SER A 253 -4.80 -12.53 -7.70
C SER A 253 -5.62 -13.56 -8.48
N SER A 254 -6.75 -13.14 -9.06
CA SER A 254 -7.63 -13.96 -9.91
C SER A 254 -8.27 -15.18 -9.21
N PHE A 255 -8.22 -15.25 -7.87
CA PHE A 255 -8.91 -16.29 -7.10
C PHE A 255 -10.43 -16.18 -7.26
N GLY A 256 -11.09 -17.30 -7.56
CA GLY A 256 -12.54 -17.37 -7.73
C GLY A 256 -13.08 -16.70 -9.00
N VAL A 257 -12.22 -16.33 -9.96
CA VAL A 257 -12.64 -15.73 -11.23
C VAL A 257 -13.02 -16.83 -12.23
N THR A 258 -14.20 -16.74 -12.83
CA THR A 258 -14.68 -17.66 -13.87
C THR A 258 -15.12 -16.88 -15.10
N LYS A 259 -14.60 -17.25 -16.27
CA LYS A 259 -15.08 -16.76 -17.57
C LYS A 259 -16.22 -17.65 -18.05
N VAL A 260 -17.36 -17.04 -18.40
CA VAL A 260 -18.55 -17.74 -18.92
C VAL A 260 -18.83 -17.27 -20.34
N GLU A 261 -18.80 -18.21 -21.28
CA GLU A 261 -19.19 -18.01 -22.68
C GLU A 261 -20.70 -18.14 -22.89
N LYS A 262 -21.22 -17.47 -23.92
CA LYS A 262 -22.63 -17.57 -24.31
C LYS A 262 -22.95 -18.97 -24.85
N THR A 263 -24.12 -19.49 -24.52
CA THR A 263 -24.72 -20.67 -25.15
C THR A 263 -26.15 -20.38 -25.60
N ASP A 264 -26.62 -21.09 -26.64
CA ASP A 264 -27.98 -20.96 -27.17
C ASP A 264 -29.03 -21.64 -26.26
N ASP A 265 -28.59 -22.58 -25.42
CA ASP A 265 -29.46 -23.28 -24.48
C ASP A 265 -29.59 -22.51 -23.15
N ARG A 266 -30.81 -22.06 -22.83
CA ARG A 266 -31.08 -21.22 -21.65
C ARG A 266 -30.81 -21.95 -20.34
N GLU A 267 -31.14 -23.25 -20.26
CA GLU A 267 -30.92 -24.06 -19.06
C GLU A 267 -29.42 -24.23 -18.79
N THR A 268 -28.66 -24.61 -19.81
CA THR A 268 -27.18 -24.69 -19.72
C THR A 268 -26.56 -23.33 -19.37
N GLN A 269 -27.07 -22.22 -19.90
CA GLN A 269 -26.58 -20.88 -19.56
C GLN A 269 -26.80 -20.58 -18.07
N GLN A 270 -27.98 -20.91 -17.55
CA GLN A 270 -28.34 -20.74 -16.15
C GLN A 270 -27.46 -21.59 -15.24
N ASP A 271 -27.21 -22.86 -15.58
CA ASP A 271 -26.36 -23.75 -14.80
C ASP A 271 -24.91 -23.25 -14.74
N ARG A 272 -24.35 -22.80 -15.87
CA ARG A 272 -23.00 -22.23 -15.93
C ARG A 272 -22.86 -20.98 -15.06
N LEU A 273 -23.85 -20.09 -15.13
CA LEU A 273 -23.86 -18.88 -14.30
C LEU A 273 -23.97 -19.24 -12.81
N ALA A 274 -24.85 -20.17 -12.45
CA ALA A 274 -25.02 -20.60 -11.06
C ALA A 274 -23.75 -21.24 -10.49
N ALA A 275 -23.08 -22.10 -11.27
CA ALA A 275 -21.81 -22.70 -10.89
C ALA A 275 -20.72 -21.63 -10.69
N ALA A 276 -20.60 -20.67 -11.62
CA ALA A 276 -19.62 -19.59 -11.52
C ALA A 276 -19.86 -18.68 -10.30
N ILE A 277 -21.13 -18.33 -10.02
CA ILE A 277 -21.50 -17.55 -8.82
C ILE A 277 -21.18 -18.34 -7.54
N ALA A 278 -21.44 -19.65 -7.51
CA ALA A 278 -21.14 -20.50 -6.36
C ALA A 278 -19.62 -20.56 -6.10
N THR A 279 -18.81 -20.76 -7.14
CA THR A 279 -17.33 -20.76 -7.02
C THR A 279 -16.80 -19.42 -6.52
N ALA A 280 -17.26 -18.29 -7.07
CA ALA A 280 -16.89 -16.98 -6.54
C ALA A 280 -17.38 -16.78 -5.09
N GLY A 281 -18.55 -17.33 -4.77
CA GLY A 281 -19.20 -17.32 -3.46
C GLY A 281 -18.42 -18.04 -2.35
N GLU A 282 -17.50 -18.94 -2.69
CA GLU A 282 -16.58 -19.57 -1.73
C GLU A 282 -15.58 -18.57 -1.14
N HIS A 283 -15.30 -17.47 -1.86
CA HIS A 283 -14.36 -16.43 -1.47
C HIS A 283 -15.04 -15.16 -0.96
N ASP A 284 -16.14 -14.75 -1.61
CA ASP A 284 -16.91 -13.58 -1.21
C ASP A 284 -18.39 -13.76 -1.53
N TRP A 285 -19.26 -13.50 -0.54
CA TRP A 285 -20.70 -13.52 -0.75
C TRP A 285 -21.19 -12.40 -1.68
N LYS A 286 -20.38 -11.36 -1.91
CA LYS A 286 -20.64 -10.34 -2.93
C LYS A 286 -19.87 -10.71 -4.20
N VAL A 287 -20.58 -11.01 -5.27
CA VAL A 287 -20.01 -11.45 -6.55
C VAL A 287 -20.36 -10.46 -7.66
N LEU A 288 -19.37 -10.08 -8.47
CA LEU A 288 -19.57 -9.27 -9.66
C LEU A 288 -19.71 -10.18 -10.89
N VAL A 289 -20.60 -9.79 -11.79
CA VAL A 289 -20.72 -10.33 -13.15
C VAL A 289 -20.46 -9.19 -14.11
N GLU A 290 -19.35 -9.25 -14.83
CA GLU A 290 -18.88 -8.14 -15.68
C GLU A 290 -18.78 -8.59 -17.14
N GLN A 291 -19.07 -7.66 -18.04
CA GLN A 291 -18.80 -7.86 -19.46
C GLN A 291 -17.28 -7.89 -19.70
N GLY A 292 -16.83 -8.85 -20.51
CA GLY A 292 -15.47 -8.87 -21.03
C GLY A 292 -15.19 -7.65 -21.89
N ILE A 293 -14.06 -7.00 -21.63
CA ILE A 293 -13.61 -5.83 -22.39
C ILE A 293 -12.52 -6.28 -23.37
N ASP A 294 -12.73 -6.01 -24.65
CA ASP A 294 -11.69 -6.13 -25.67
C ASP A 294 -10.78 -4.90 -25.59
N GLY A 295 -9.70 -5.01 -24.83
CA GLY A 295 -8.77 -3.93 -24.58
C GLY A 295 -7.47 -4.41 -23.97
N ARG A 296 -6.43 -3.58 -24.08
CA ARG A 296 -5.13 -3.81 -23.45
C ARG A 296 -5.16 -3.35 -21.99
N GLU A 297 -4.53 -4.11 -21.10
CA GLU A 297 -4.37 -3.72 -19.69
C GLU A 297 -3.20 -2.74 -19.54
N ILE A 298 -3.51 -1.51 -19.17
CA ILE A 298 -2.55 -0.43 -19.00
C ILE A 298 -2.60 0.04 -17.55
N GLU A 299 -1.45 0.01 -16.88
CA GLU A 299 -1.29 0.39 -15.47
C GLU A 299 -0.67 1.79 -15.37
N CYS A 300 -1.21 2.65 -14.51
CA CYS A 300 -0.67 3.99 -14.26
C CYS A 300 -0.45 4.21 -12.75
N ALA A 301 0.76 4.61 -12.38
CA ALA A 301 1.10 4.91 -11.00
C ALA A 301 0.72 6.35 -10.66
N VAL A 302 -0.01 6.54 -9.55
CA VAL A 302 -0.44 7.84 -9.04
C VAL A 302 0.22 8.10 -7.69
N LEU A 303 0.76 9.31 -7.51
CA LEU A 303 1.48 9.74 -6.31
C LEU A 303 0.89 11.06 -5.82
N CYS A 304 0.49 11.11 -4.57
CA CYS A 304 0.06 12.31 -3.86
C CYS A 304 0.57 12.22 -2.41
N PRO A 305 1.85 12.53 -2.15
CA PRO A 305 2.48 12.21 -0.87
C PRO A 305 1.82 12.94 0.30
N LYS A 306 1.37 14.17 0.06
CA LYS A 306 0.69 15.00 1.05
C LYS A 306 -0.78 15.10 0.71
N ALA A 307 -1.63 14.70 1.66
CA ALA A 307 -3.08 14.77 1.49
C ALA A 307 -3.53 16.21 1.18
N GLY A 308 -4.39 16.34 0.17
CA GLY A 308 -4.93 17.63 -0.31
C GLY A 308 -4.13 18.30 -1.44
N ASP A 309 -2.92 17.80 -1.76
CA ASP A 309 -2.19 18.25 -2.94
C ASP A 309 -2.77 17.64 -4.24
N GLU A 310 -2.37 18.18 -5.38
CA GLU A 310 -2.76 17.64 -6.68
C GLU A 310 -1.98 16.34 -6.99
N PRO A 311 -2.64 15.23 -7.32
CA PRO A 311 -1.97 13.96 -7.60
C PRO A 311 -1.19 14.02 -8.92
N GLU A 312 0.03 13.51 -8.89
CA GLU A 312 0.87 13.30 -10.06
C GLU A 312 0.64 11.88 -10.61
N ALA A 313 0.80 11.72 -11.93
CA ALA A 313 0.71 10.41 -12.59
C ALA A 313 1.97 10.11 -13.39
N SER A 314 2.48 8.89 -13.28
CA SER A 314 3.61 8.39 -14.06
C SER A 314 3.28 8.26 -15.55
N TRP A 315 4.28 7.94 -16.38
CA TRP A 315 4.01 7.31 -17.66
C TRP A 315 3.25 5.98 -17.45
N PRO A 316 2.17 5.71 -18.19
CA PRO A 316 1.48 4.43 -18.13
C PRO A 316 2.35 3.30 -18.69
N GLY A 317 2.27 2.13 -18.09
CA GLY A 317 2.98 0.93 -18.49
C GLY A 317 2.04 -0.21 -18.86
N GLU A 318 2.59 -1.19 -19.57
CA GLU A 318 1.90 -2.44 -19.90
C GLU A 318 2.78 -3.61 -19.46
N ILE A 319 2.13 -4.71 -19.05
CA ILE A 319 2.81 -5.96 -18.80
C ILE A 319 2.67 -6.82 -20.05
N VAL A 320 3.80 -7.01 -20.74
CA VAL A 320 3.85 -7.76 -22.00
C VAL A 320 4.27 -9.19 -21.68
N LEU A 321 3.43 -10.16 -22.04
CA LEU A 321 3.75 -11.59 -21.94
C LEU A 321 4.64 -11.99 -23.11
N ASP A 322 5.82 -12.54 -22.83
CA ASP A 322 6.83 -12.91 -23.84
C ASP A 322 6.52 -14.26 -24.52
N HIS A 323 5.49 -14.98 -24.06
CA HIS A 323 5.03 -16.26 -24.62
C HIS A 323 3.55 -16.18 -25.07
N GLN A 324 3.34 -16.05 -26.39
CA GLN A 324 2.02 -16.05 -27.00
C GLN A 324 1.40 -17.46 -27.01
N ASN A 325 0.49 -17.72 -26.07
CA ASN A 325 -0.62 -18.64 -26.27
C ASN A 325 -1.90 -17.89 -25.88
N ASP A 326 -2.86 -17.81 -26.80
CA ASP A 326 -4.05 -16.92 -26.81
C ASP A 326 -5.05 -17.05 -25.63
N ASP A 327 -4.75 -17.86 -24.61
CA ASP A 327 -5.68 -18.20 -23.50
C ASP A 327 -5.13 -17.87 -22.10
N GLN A 328 -4.02 -17.14 -21.97
CA GLN A 328 -3.42 -16.90 -20.64
C GLN A 328 -3.99 -15.65 -19.96
N PHE A 329 -4.75 -15.90 -18.89
CA PHE A 329 -5.13 -14.90 -17.90
C PHE A 329 -3.93 -14.44 -17.09
N TYR A 330 -3.93 -13.17 -16.67
CA TYR A 330 -2.91 -12.60 -15.81
C TYR A 330 -3.12 -13.02 -14.35
N ASP A 331 -2.51 -14.15 -13.95
CA ASP A 331 -2.63 -14.76 -12.61
C ASP A 331 -1.43 -14.46 -11.68
N PHE A 332 -1.51 -14.91 -10.42
CA PHE A 332 -0.48 -14.68 -9.39
C PHE A 332 0.91 -15.19 -9.79
N ASP A 333 0.97 -16.37 -10.42
CA ASP A 333 2.23 -16.99 -10.82
C ASP A 333 2.87 -16.19 -11.97
N SER A 334 2.07 -15.72 -12.93
CA SER A 334 2.53 -14.84 -14.01
C SER A 334 2.96 -13.44 -13.52
N LYS A 335 2.38 -12.96 -12.41
CA LYS A 335 2.69 -11.64 -11.82
C LYS A 335 4.02 -11.58 -11.07
N TYR A 336 4.45 -12.68 -10.44
CA TYR A 336 5.54 -12.63 -9.46
C TYR A 336 6.54 -13.79 -9.52
N MET A 337 6.18 -14.94 -10.09
CA MET A 337 7.02 -16.15 -10.03
C MET A 337 7.84 -16.38 -11.29
N ASP A 338 7.47 -15.79 -12.43
CA ASP A 338 8.18 -15.95 -13.70
C ASP A 338 8.65 -14.61 -14.29
N ALA A 339 9.75 -14.09 -13.74
CA ALA A 339 10.43 -12.90 -14.26
C ALA A 339 11.00 -13.08 -15.68
N SER A 340 10.92 -14.28 -16.27
CA SER A 340 11.30 -14.58 -17.65
C SER A 340 10.13 -14.71 -18.63
N ALA A 341 8.88 -14.78 -18.14
CA ALA A 341 7.68 -14.91 -18.98
C ALA A 341 6.98 -13.58 -19.29
N SER A 342 7.29 -12.51 -18.55
CA SER A 342 6.74 -11.19 -18.82
C SER A 342 7.73 -10.07 -18.50
N HIS A 343 7.62 -8.96 -19.22
CA HIS A 343 8.33 -7.74 -18.89
C HIS A 343 7.40 -6.54 -18.82
N VAL A 344 7.85 -5.55 -18.05
CA VAL A 344 7.16 -4.27 -17.88
C VAL A 344 7.69 -3.30 -18.93
N GLU A 345 6.82 -2.85 -19.84
CA GLU A 345 7.12 -1.82 -20.83
C GLU A 345 6.57 -0.47 -20.35
N VAL A 346 7.45 0.51 -20.15
CA VAL A 346 7.08 1.89 -19.80
C VAL A 346 7.87 2.89 -20.66
N PRO A 347 7.22 3.83 -21.36
CA PRO A 347 5.77 3.93 -21.54
C PRO A 347 5.22 2.76 -22.38
N ALA A 348 3.96 2.37 -22.15
CA ALA A 348 3.29 1.40 -23.00
C ALA A 348 3.26 1.86 -24.47
N ASN A 349 3.35 0.93 -25.41
CA ASN A 349 3.32 1.22 -26.85
C ASN A 349 1.91 1.62 -27.32
N LEU A 350 1.54 2.88 -27.05
CA LEU A 350 0.28 3.52 -27.39
C LEU A 350 0.54 4.95 -27.90
N PRO A 351 -0.39 5.54 -28.67
CA PRO A 351 -0.30 6.96 -29.03
C PRO A 351 -0.21 7.84 -27.78
N VAL A 352 0.64 8.87 -27.82
CA VAL A 352 0.87 9.79 -26.69
C VAL A 352 -0.44 10.41 -26.17
N SER A 353 -1.39 10.71 -27.06
CA SER A 353 -2.70 11.22 -26.65
C SER A 353 -3.45 10.24 -25.75
N VAL A 354 -3.42 8.94 -26.07
CA VAL A 354 -4.07 7.89 -25.27
C VAL A 354 -3.33 7.71 -23.94
N LEU A 355 -1.99 7.78 -23.93
CA LEU A 355 -1.22 7.75 -22.68
C LEU A 355 -1.60 8.92 -21.76
N GLU A 356 -1.77 10.12 -22.31
CA GLU A 356 -2.23 11.27 -21.53
C GLU A 356 -3.67 11.11 -21.02
N ASP A 357 -4.56 10.51 -21.81
CA ASP A 357 -5.92 10.18 -21.38
C ASP A 357 -5.91 9.17 -20.22
N VAL A 358 -5.05 8.15 -20.27
CA VAL A 358 -4.87 7.19 -19.15
C VAL A 358 -4.38 7.90 -17.90
N ARG A 359 -3.41 8.82 -18.01
CA ARG A 359 -2.91 9.61 -16.87
C ARG A 359 -4.01 10.48 -16.28
N ASP A 360 -4.84 11.09 -17.11
CA ASP A 360 -5.97 11.90 -16.64
C ASP A 360 -7.01 11.07 -15.90
N VAL A 361 -7.41 9.94 -16.50
CA VAL A 361 -8.35 9.00 -15.87
C VAL A 361 -7.79 8.47 -14.55
N ALA A 362 -6.51 8.13 -14.48
CA ALA A 362 -5.86 7.66 -13.25
C ALA A 362 -5.89 8.72 -12.13
N ARG A 363 -5.53 9.98 -12.43
CA ARG A 363 -5.62 11.09 -11.45
C ARG A 363 -7.06 11.30 -10.98
N ARG A 364 -8.03 11.30 -11.90
CA ARG A 364 -9.45 11.48 -11.57
C ARG A 364 -9.98 10.32 -10.72
N ALA A 365 -9.61 9.09 -11.04
CA ALA A 365 -10.00 7.89 -10.30
C ALA A 365 -9.46 7.93 -8.87
N PHE A 366 -8.18 8.29 -8.71
CA PHE A 366 -7.56 8.48 -7.41
C PHE A 366 -8.26 9.55 -6.57
N LYS A 367 -8.60 10.70 -7.17
CA LYS A 367 -9.38 11.74 -6.48
C LYS A 367 -10.79 11.28 -6.10
N ALA A 368 -11.46 10.54 -6.98
CA ALA A 368 -12.84 10.08 -6.75
C ALA A 368 -12.96 9.19 -5.52
N VAL A 369 -11.94 8.37 -5.25
CA VAL A 369 -11.89 7.47 -4.09
C VAL A 369 -11.31 8.11 -2.83
N ASP A 370 -11.04 9.42 -2.83
CA ASP A 370 -10.36 10.13 -1.74
C ASP A 370 -8.94 9.57 -1.45
N GLY A 371 -8.20 9.26 -2.53
CA GLY A 371 -6.87 8.69 -2.45
C GLY A 371 -5.83 9.61 -1.82
N ALA A 372 -4.87 9.01 -1.10
CA ALA A 372 -3.71 9.68 -0.52
C ALA A 372 -2.45 8.81 -0.62
N GLY A 373 -1.27 9.43 -0.59
CA GLY A 373 0.01 8.74 -0.68
C GLY A 373 0.27 8.19 -2.09
N LEU A 374 -0.21 6.98 -2.35
CA LEU A 374 0.04 6.23 -3.58
C LEU A 374 -1.16 5.39 -4.00
N SER A 375 -1.26 5.13 -5.31
CA SER A 375 -2.04 4.01 -5.84
C SER A 375 -1.54 3.61 -7.23
N ARG A 376 -1.86 2.40 -7.67
CA ARG A 376 -1.79 2.04 -9.09
C ARG A 376 -3.21 1.89 -9.63
N VAL A 377 -3.51 2.61 -10.71
CA VAL A 377 -4.80 2.53 -11.39
C VAL A 377 -4.62 1.67 -12.63
N ASP A 378 -5.33 0.54 -12.66
CA ASP A 378 -5.26 -0.42 -13.74
C ASP A 378 -6.46 -0.17 -14.65
N THR A 379 -6.22 -0.05 -15.96
CA THR A 379 -7.22 0.35 -16.95
C THR A 379 -7.26 -0.62 -18.11
N PHE A 380 -8.42 -0.73 -18.75
CA PHE A 380 -8.54 -1.27 -20.10
C PHE A 380 -8.50 -0.11 -21.10
N VAL A 381 -7.66 -0.23 -22.12
CA VAL A 381 -7.63 0.66 -23.29
C VAL A 381 -8.12 -0.12 -24.50
N THR A 382 -9.31 0.23 -24.99
CA THR A 382 -9.94 -0.41 -26.15
C THR A 382 -9.28 0.02 -27.47
N PRO A 383 -9.50 -0.70 -28.59
CA PRO A 383 -8.92 -0.36 -29.89
C PRO A 383 -9.23 1.05 -30.40
N ASP A 384 -10.35 1.64 -29.99
CA ASP A 384 -10.74 3.02 -30.33
C ASP A 384 -10.12 4.09 -29.41
N GLY A 385 -9.34 3.68 -28.41
CA GLY A 385 -8.66 4.54 -27.45
C GLY A 385 -9.49 4.88 -26.21
N THR A 386 -10.68 4.30 -26.03
CA THR A 386 -11.46 4.51 -24.80
C THR A 386 -10.75 3.90 -23.60
N VAL A 387 -10.62 4.70 -22.53
CA VAL A 387 -9.99 4.29 -21.27
C VAL A 387 -11.07 3.98 -20.23
N MET A 388 -11.02 2.77 -19.67
CA MET A 388 -11.96 2.31 -18.64
C MET A 388 -11.18 1.80 -17.43
N VAL A 389 -11.54 2.23 -16.23
CA VAL A 389 -10.88 1.74 -15.00
C VAL A 389 -11.32 0.30 -14.71
N ASN A 390 -10.35 -0.58 -14.52
CA ASN A 390 -10.54 -1.96 -14.10
C ASN A 390 -10.50 -2.05 -12.57
N GLU A 391 -9.39 -1.64 -11.95
CA GLU A 391 -9.20 -1.63 -10.51
C GLU A 391 -8.24 -0.52 -10.04
N ILE A 392 -8.23 -0.27 -8.73
CA ILE A 392 -7.32 0.67 -8.07
C ILE A 392 -6.66 -0.09 -6.92
N ASN A 393 -5.34 -0.20 -6.95
CA ASN A 393 -4.54 -0.85 -5.92
C ASN A 393 -3.94 0.22 -5.00
N THR A 394 -4.29 0.20 -3.71
CA THR A 394 -3.91 1.27 -2.77
C THR A 394 -2.56 1.04 -2.10
N MET A 395 -2.06 -0.20 -2.15
CA MET A 395 -0.68 -0.57 -1.90
C MET A 395 -0.21 -1.50 -3.02
N PRO A 396 0.13 -0.96 -4.21
CA PRO A 396 0.57 -1.78 -5.32
C PRO A 396 1.87 -2.51 -4.99
N GLY A 397 2.18 -3.57 -5.73
CA GLY A 397 3.48 -4.26 -5.63
C GLY A 397 4.62 -3.24 -5.62
N PHE A 398 5.42 -3.26 -4.56
CA PHE A 398 6.36 -2.19 -4.24
C PHE A 398 7.81 -2.67 -4.24
N THR A 399 8.09 -3.79 -4.90
CA THR A 399 9.46 -4.24 -5.16
C THR A 399 10.13 -3.32 -6.17
N PRO A 400 11.49 -3.24 -6.22
CA PRO A 400 12.18 -2.40 -7.19
C PRO A 400 11.89 -2.74 -8.65
N ILE A 401 11.39 -3.95 -8.93
CA ILE A 401 11.09 -4.43 -10.28
C ILE A 401 9.59 -4.41 -10.62
N SER A 402 8.73 -4.05 -9.66
CA SER A 402 7.28 -3.96 -9.85
C SER A 402 6.89 -2.76 -10.73
N MET A 403 5.70 -2.82 -11.34
CA MET A 403 5.20 -1.75 -12.22
C MET A 403 5.26 -0.37 -11.55
N TYR A 404 4.75 -0.23 -10.31
CA TYR A 404 4.61 1.09 -9.69
C TYR A 404 5.96 1.83 -9.55
N PRO A 405 7.02 1.23 -8.97
CA PRO A 405 8.35 1.87 -8.97
C PRO A 405 8.96 2.06 -10.36
N LYS A 406 8.84 1.08 -11.26
CA LYS A 406 9.37 1.19 -12.64
C LYS A 406 8.73 2.33 -13.43
N ALA A 407 7.43 2.54 -13.25
CA ALA A 407 6.71 3.60 -13.94
C ALA A 407 7.17 4.99 -13.47
N TRP A 408 7.42 5.15 -12.17
CA TRP A 408 8.01 6.38 -11.62
C TRP A 408 9.45 6.59 -12.07
N ASP A 409 10.27 5.54 -12.12
CA ASP A 409 11.66 5.62 -12.59
C ASP A 409 11.72 6.08 -14.06
N ALA A 410 10.88 5.50 -14.92
CA ALA A 410 10.72 5.94 -16.31
C ALA A 410 10.16 7.38 -16.43
N THR A 411 9.50 7.88 -15.39
CA THR A 411 9.01 9.27 -15.29
C THR A 411 10.06 10.22 -14.68
N GLY A 412 11.21 9.69 -14.24
CA GLY A 412 12.33 10.45 -13.68
C GLY A 412 12.34 10.56 -12.15
N VAL A 413 11.53 9.76 -11.44
CA VAL A 413 11.53 9.67 -9.97
C VAL A 413 12.10 8.32 -9.55
N SER A 414 13.33 8.33 -9.02
CA SER A 414 13.99 7.11 -8.57
C SER A 414 13.26 6.46 -7.39
N TYR A 415 13.49 5.16 -7.16
CA TYR A 415 12.84 4.43 -6.08
C TYR A 415 13.15 5.00 -4.68
N THR A 416 14.39 5.42 -4.43
CA THR A 416 14.77 6.12 -3.18
C THR A 416 14.04 7.44 -3.02
N GLU A 417 13.94 8.25 -4.09
CA GLU A 417 13.22 9.51 -4.08
C GLU A 417 11.72 9.28 -3.83
N LEU A 418 11.13 8.27 -4.46
CA LEU A 418 9.74 7.88 -4.29
C LEU A 418 9.40 7.54 -2.83
N ILE A 419 10.18 6.65 -2.20
CA ILE A 419 10.03 6.29 -0.77
C ILE A 419 10.18 7.54 0.11
N THR A 420 11.17 8.36 -0.20
CA THR A 420 11.48 9.57 0.56
C THR A 420 10.31 10.55 0.51
N ARG A 421 9.79 10.85 -0.69
CA ARG A 421 8.63 11.73 -0.89
C ARG A 421 7.40 11.22 -0.13
N LEU A 422 7.13 9.92 -0.18
CA LEU A 422 6.00 9.30 0.53
C LEU A 422 6.10 9.47 2.05
N ILE A 423 7.26 9.20 2.63
CA ILE A 423 7.48 9.37 4.07
C ILE A 423 7.37 10.85 4.44
N GLU A 424 8.03 11.74 3.70
CA GLU A 424 7.99 13.19 3.98
C GLU A 424 6.59 13.78 3.90
N GLY A 425 5.76 13.29 2.96
CA GLY A 425 4.41 13.78 2.76
C GLY A 425 3.49 13.61 3.97
N VAL A 426 3.82 12.68 4.87
CA VAL A 426 3.00 12.37 6.06
C VAL A 426 3.63 12.86 7.36
N LEU A 427 4.90 13.26 7.36
CA LEU A 427 5.56 13.81 8.54
C LEU A 427 4.96 15.17 8.92
N ARG A 428 4.81 15.41 10.23
CA ARG A 428 4.26 16.66 10.80
C ARG A 428 5.33 17.68 11.14
#